data_AF-A0ABD6CCB7-F1
#
_entry.id   AF-A0ABD6CCB7-F1
#
_cell.length_a   1.000
_cell.length_b   1.000
_cell.length_c   1.000
_cell.angle_alpha   90.00
_cell.angle_beta   90.00
_cell.angle_gamma   90.00
#
_symmetry.space_group_name_H-M   'P 1'
#
loop_
_entity.id
_entity.type
_entity.pdbx_description
1 polymer ?
#
loop_
_entity_poly.entity_id
_entity_poly.type
_entity_poly.pdbx_seq_one_letter_code
_entity_poly.pdbx_strand_id
1 'polypeptide(L)'
;MLDRKIDISDLTTPLMVASGLLWLAVLVLGLTGYWFVGLLVSAFLFHPWFIIGASSRQEIPVKLLVYPLGVWTVLQLGAFGLAEYFSGSYAGGSAGLITGMHPSFAAVYWLYWIGGFMTVALTFGLYYRRYYLPEGRWDEFIEEVEEAKAAQADEGDVVEDAPTPGEAPDGEVTS
;
A
#
# COMPACT_ATOMS: atom_id res chain seq x y z
N MET A 1 -1.37 4.70 24.68
CA MET A 1 -1.82 3.52 23.91
C MET A 1 -1.52 3.62 22.41
N LEU A 2 -1.57 4.80 21.78
CA LEU A 2 -1.36 4.92 20.31
C LEU A 2 0.11 4.82 19.84
N ASP A 3 1.10 5.00 20.72
CA ASP A 3 2.53 4.85 20.41
C ASP A 3 3.02 3.40 20.27
N ARG A 4 2.12 2.43 20.42
CA ARG A 4 2.44 1.02 20.21
C ARG A 4 2.81 0.78 18.75
N LYS A 5 3.84 -0.03 18.54
CA LYS A 5 4.23 -0.54 17.23
C LYS A 5 3.72 -1.97 17.05
N ILE A 6 3.37 -2.33 15.83
CA ILE A 6 2.95 -3.67 15.43
C ILE A 6 3.98 -4.19 14.43
N ASP A 7 4.53 -5.37 14.71
CA ASP A 7 5.38 -6.12 13.77
C ASP A 7 4.49 -6.75 12.68
N ILE A 8 4.90 -6.57 11.43
CA ILE A 8 4.16 -6.94 10.22
C ILE A 8 4.98 -7.88 9.32
N SER A 9 6.17 -8.31 9.76
CA SER A 9 7.08 -9.19 9.02
C SER A 9 6.34 -10.42 8.45
N ASP A 10 5.68 -11.18 9.31
CA ASP A 10 4.89 -12.37 8.95
C ASP A 10 3.54 -12.04 8.28
N LEU A 11 3.12 -10.77 8.32
CA LEU A 11 1.81 -10.33 7.83
C LEU A 11 1.85 -9.80 6.39
N THR A 12 3.04 -9.54 5.83
CA THR A 12 3.18 -8.96 4.48
C THR A 12 2.55 -9.86 3.40
N THR A 13 2.90 -11.15 3.37
CA THR A 13 2.34 -12.13 2.43
C THR A 13 0.81 -12.27 2.57
N PRO A 14 0.23 -12.51 3.77
CA PRO A 14 -1.22 -12.60 3.89
C PRO A 14 -1.93 -11.28 3.57
N LEU A 15 -1.33 -10.11 3.83
CA LEU A 15 -1.88 -8.80 3.43
C LEU A 15 -1.95 -8.65 1.91
N MET A 16 -0.92 -9.08 1.17
CA MET A 16 -0.94 -9.10 -0.29
C MET A 16 -2.01 -10.03 -0.86
N VAL A 17 -2.13 -11.24 -0.31
CA VAL A 17 -3.19 -12.20 -0.69
C VAL A 17 -4.58 -11.62 -0.37
N ALA A 18 -4.75 -11.03 0.81
CA ALA A 18 -6.00 -10.39 1.21
C ALA A 18 -6.37 -9.24 0.25
N SER A 19 -5.42 -8.43 -0.21
CA SER A 19 -5.66 -7.41 -1.24
C SER A 19 -6.17 -8.02 -2.54
N GLY A 20 -5.56 -9.10 -3.01
CA GLY A 20 -6.01 -9.81 -4.22
C GLY A 20 -7.44 -10.35 -4.07
N LEU A 21 -7.75 -10.96 -2.93
CA LEU A 21 -9.09 -11.46 -2.62
C LEU A 21 -10.12 -10.35 -2.49
N LEU A 22 -9.77 -9.22 -1.87
CA LEU A 22 -10.65 -8.05 -1.77
C LEU A 22 -10.97 -7.48 -3.16
N TRP A 23 -9.98 -7.42 -4.05
CA TRP A 23 -10.20 -7.00 -5.44
C TRP A 23 -11.20 -7.91 -6.17
N LEU A 24 -10.99 -9.22 -6.08
CA LEU A 24 -11.90 -10.20 -6.66
C LEU A 24 -13.30 -10.10 -6.06
N ALA A 25 -13.42 -9.93 -4.74
CA ALA A 25 -14.70 -9.76 -4.07
C ALA A 25 -15.45 -8.53 -4.58
N VAL A 26 -14.79 -7.38 -4.70
CA VAL A 26 -15.39 -6.15 -5.24
C VAL A 26 -15.87 -6.37 -6.68
N LEU A 27 -15.07 -7.00 -7.53
CA LEU A 27 -15.46 -7.28 -8.91
C LEU A 27 -16.66 -8.22 -9.00
N VAL A 28 -16.66 -9.32 -8.25
CA VAL A 28 -17.77 -10.29 -8.22
C VAL A 28 -19.05 -9.62 -7.70
N LEU A 29 -18.96 -8.85 -6.61
CA LEU A 29 -20.10 -8.11 -6.06
C LEU A 29 -20.65 -7.08 -7.06
N GLY A 30 -19.76 -6.38 -7.77
CA GLY A 30 -20.15 -5.44 -8.82
C GLY A 30 -20.88 -6.12 -9.98
N LEU A 31 -20.36 -7.25 -10.48
CA LEU A 31 -20.95 -7.99 -11.60
C LEU A 31 -22.28 -8.69 -11.24
N THR A 32 -22.46 -9.09 -9.99
CA THR A 32 -23.69 -9.75 -9.51
C THR A 32 -24.79 -8.76 -9.09
N GLY A 33 -24.56 -7.46 -9.24
CA GLY A 33 -25.54 -6.41 -8.93
C GLY A 33 -25.55 -5.96 -7.47
N TYR A 34 -24.71 -6.52 -6.60
CA TYR A 34 -24.50 -6.07 -5.22
C TYR A 34 -23.54 -4.86 -5.17
N TRP A 35 -23.82 -3.85 -6.00
CA TRP A 35 -22.93 -2.72 -6.24
C TRP A 35 -22.61 -1.92 -4.97
N PHE A 36 -23.60 -1.69 -4.09
CA PHE A 36 -23.40 -0.96 -2.84
C PHE A 36 -22.53 -1.73 -1.85
N VAL A 37 -22.74 -3.05 -1.74
CA VAL A 37 -21.88 -3.92 -0.91
C VAL A 37 -20.45 -3.94 -1.47
N GLY A 38 -20.31 -4.01 -2.80
CA GLY A 38 -19.01 -3.88 -3.47
C GLY A 38 -18.31 -2.56 -3.14
N LEU A 39 -19.03 -1.43 -3.10
CA LEU A 39 -18.50 -0.15 -2.66
C LEU A 39 -18.02 -0.19 -1.19
N LEU A 40 -18.82 -0.73 -0.27
CA LEU A 40 -18.41 -0.83 1.14
C LEU A 40 -17.14 -1.69 1.32
N VAL A 41 -17.04 -2.81 0.58
CA VAL A 41 -15.83 -3.66 0.61
C VAL A 41 -14.63 -2.92 0.02
N SER A 42 -14.83 -2.12 -1.03
CA SER A 42 -13.75 -1.36 -1.67
C SER A 42 -13.09 -0.35 -0.73
N ALA A 43 -13.78 0.12 0.33
CA ALA A 43 -13.18 0.96 1.36
C ALA A 43 -11.97 0.32 2.05
N PHE A 44 -11.95 -1.00 2.15
CA PHE A 44 -10.87 -1.74 2.78
C PHE A 44 -9.77 -2.15 1.81
N LEU A 45 -9.95 -1.96 0.51
CA LEU A 45 -9.04 -2.43 -0.54
C LEU A 45 -7.63 -1.85 -0.43
N PHE A 46 -7.53 -0.59 -0.04
CA PHE A 46 -6.26 0.11 0.09
C PHE A 46 -5.59 -0.07 1.45
N HIS A 47 -6.27 -0.69 2.43
CA HIS A 47 -5.71 -0.87 3.77
C HIS A 47 -4.46 -1.76 3.77
N PRO A 48 -4.44 -2.93 3.10
CA PRO A 48 -3.23 -3.77 3.07
C PRO A 48 -2.04 -3.03 2.46
N TRP A 49 -2.25 -2.30 1.36
CA TRP A 49 -1.21 -1.51 0.71
C TRP A 49 -0.69 -0.39 1.59
N PHE A 50 -1.59 0.31 2.29
CA PHE A 50 -1.21 1.35 3.24
C PHE A 50 -0.37 0.76 4.38
N ILE A 51 -0.78 -0.39 4.94
CA ILE A 51 -0.06 -1.04 6.04
C ILE A 51 1.34 -1.48 5.60
N ILE A 52 1.46 -2.09 4.42
CA ILE A 52 2.76 -2.52 3.86
C ILE A 52 3.64 -1.29 3.58
N GLY A 53 3.11 -0.28 2.89
CA GLY A 53 3.86 0.92 2.51
C GLY A 53 4.22 1.84 3.69
N ALA A 54 3.45 1.81 4.77
CA ALA A 54 3.71 2.56 6.00
C ALA A 54 4.69 1.86 6.95
N SER A 55 5.00 0.59 6.69
CA SER A 55 5.91 -0.18 7.52
C SER A 55 7.36 0.31 7.33
N SER A 56 8.08 0.48 8.43
CA SER A 56 9.51 0.78 8.40
C SER A 56 10.22 -0.19 9.33
N ARG A 57 11.22 -0.90 8.81
CA ARG A 57 11.85 -2.05 9.50
C ARG A 57 10.81 -3.05 10.02
N GLN A 58 9.78 -3.33 9.20
CA GLN A 58 8.68 -4.26 9.50
C GLN A 58 7.78 -3.86 10.69
N GLU A 59 7.88 -2.63 11.20
CA GLU A 59 7.01 -2.10 12.25
C GLU A 59 6.09 -0.98 11.73
N ILE A 60 4.81 -0.99 12.12
CA ILE A 60 3.89 0.16 11.92
C ILE A 60 3.44 0.74 13.26
N PRO A 61 3.55 2.08 13.46
CA PRO A 61 2.97 2.73 14.62
C PRO A 61 1.43 2.77 14.51
N VAL A 62 0.73 2.35 15.57
CA VAL A 62 -0.74 2.34 15.65
C VAL A 62 -1.36 3.71 15.38
N LYS A 63 -0.63 4.80 15.65
CA LYS A 63 -1.00 6.16 15.25
C LYS A 63 -1.38 6.25 13.77
N LEU A 64 -0.61 5.64 12.87
CA LEU A 64 -0.86 5.68 11.42
C LEU A 64 -2.10 4.88 11.01
N LEU A 65 -2.46 3.85 11.79
CA LEU A 65 -3.69 3.08 11.59
C LEU A 65 -4.93 3.87 12.00
N VAL A 66 -4.85 4.64 13.09
CA VAL A 66 -5.97 5.50 13.54
C VAL A 66 -6.09 6.75 12.67
N TYR A 67 -4.96 7.42 12.41
CA TYR A 67 -4.85 8.56 11.52
C TYR A 67 -3.57 8.45 10.68
N PRO A 68 -3.64 8.36 9.35
CA PRO A 68 -4.80 8.74 8.52
C PRO A 68 -5.80 7.63 8.23
N LEU A 69 -5.40 6.36 8.33
CA LEU A 69 -6.15 5.26 7.70
C LEU A 69 -7.58 5.14 8.25
N GLY A 70 -7.75 5.17 9.57
CA GLY A 70 -9.07 5.10 10.20
C GLY A 70 -9.97 6.28 9.83
N VAL A 71 -9.45 7.51 9.89
CA VAL A 71 -10.22 8.71 9.50
C VAL A 71 -10.62 8.66 8.03
N TRP A 72 -9.70 8.28 7.13
CA TRP A 72 -10.01 8.14 5.71
C TRP A 72 -11.10 7.10 5.46
N THR A 73 -11.07 5.99 6.19
CA THR A 73 -12.09 4.93 6.11
C THR A 73 -13.45 5.43 6.53
N VAL A 74 -13.55 6.16 7.65
CA VAL A 74 -14.81 6.75 8.11
C VAL A 74 -15.37 7.75 7.11
N LEU A 75 -14.51 8.61 6.54
CA LEU A 75 -14.91 9.56 5.49
C LEU A 75 -15.44 8.83 4.26
N GLN A 76 -14.77 7.75 3.84
CA GLN A 76 -15.16 6.97 2.67
C GLN A 76 -16.49 6.24 2.89
N LEU A 77 -16.68 5.57 4.03
CA LEU A 77 -17.94 4.90 4.38
C LEU A 77 -19.09 5.92 4.49
N GLY A 78 -18.82 7.08 5.09
CA GLY A 78 -19.78 8.18 5.13
C GLY A 78 -20.16 8.64 3.72
N ALA A 79 -19.17 8.83 2.85
CA ALA A 79 -19.39 9.23 1.46
C ALA A 79 -20.28 8.23 0.70
N PHE A 80 -20.01 6.93 0.83
CA PHE A 80 -20.81 5.88 0.18
C PHE A 80 -22.21 5.78 0.76
N GLY A 81 -22.37 5.91 2.08
CA GLY A 81 -23.68 5.94 2.72
C GLY A 81 -24.54 7.12 2.26
N LEU A 82 -23.94 8.32 2.14
CA LEU A 82 -24.64 9.48 1.58
C LEU A 82 -24.94 9.29 0.08
N ALA A 83 -24.04 8.67 -0.66
CA ALA A 83 -24.25 8.38 -2.09
C ALA A 83 -25.48 7.50 -2.30
N GLU A 84 -25.63 6.44 -1.49
CA GLU A 84 -26.80 5.54 -1.50
C GLU A 84 -28.08 6.25 -1.05
N TYR A 85 -27.99 7.04 0.02
CA TYR A 85 -29.14 7.80 0.52
C TYR A 85 -29.67 8.77 -0.55
N PHE A 86 -28.78 9.52 -1.20
CA PHE A 86 -29.18 10.48 -2.23
C PHE A 86 -29.57 9.81 -3.56
N SER A 87 -28.95 8.69 -3.94
CA SER A 87 -29.35 7.96 -5.15
C SER A 87 -30.80 7.44 -5.01
N GLY A 88 -31.16 6.89 -3.85
CA GLY A 88 -32.52 6.44 -3.56
C GLY A 88 -33.52 7.59 -3.45
N SER A 89 -33.15 8.67 -2.75
CA SER A 89 -34.06 9.81 -2.51
C SER A 89 -34.41 10.60 -3.77
N TYR A 90 -33.51 10.61 -4.77
CA TYR A 90 -33.72 11.30 -6.04
C TYR A 90 -33.99 10.34 -7.20
N ALA A 91 -34.28 9.07 -6.93
CA ALA A 91 -34.63 8.09 -7.96
C ALA A 91 -35.94 8.51 -8.67
N GLY A 92 -35.82 9.04 -9.89
CA GLY A 92 -36.95 9.52 -10.70
C GLY A 92 -37.34 10.98 -10.49
N GLY A 93 -36.58 11.75 -9.70
CA GLY A 93 -36.76 13.19 -9.50
C GLY A 93 -35.56 14.01 -9.94
N SER A 94 -35.71 15.33 -10.05
CA SER A 94 -34.57 16.24 -10.22
C SER A 94 -34.03 16.67 -8.86
N ALA A 95 -32.74 16.43 -8.63
CA ALA A 95 -32.03 16.95 -7.46
C ALA A 95 -31.47 18.35 -7.75
N GLY A 96 -31.44 19.22 -6.73
CA GLY A 96 -30.65 20.45 -6.80
C GLY A 96 -29.16 20.11 -6.90
N LEU A 97 -28.43 20.80 -7.78
CA LEU A 97 -27.00 20.55 -7.95
C LEU A 97 -26.18 21.15 -6.80
N ILE A 98 -25.32 20.34 -6.19
CA ILE A 98 -24.32 20.80 -5.21
C ILE A 98 -23.02 20.99 -5.96
N THR A 99 -22.51 22.23 -6.01
CA THR A 99 -21.27 22.56 -6.76
C THR A 99 -21.29 22.08 -8.22
N GLY A 100 -22.47 22.08 -8.85
CA GLY A 100 -22.68 21.59 -10.24
C GLY A 100 -22.84 20.08 -10.38
N MET A 101 -22.85 19.32 -9.28
CA MET A 101 -22.92 17.86 -9.26
C MET A 101 -24.21 17.34 -8.63
N HIS A 102 -24.65 16.14 -9.02
CA HIS A 102 -25.72 15.44 -8.30
C HIS A 102 -25.31 15.22 -6.83
N PRO A 103 -26.20 15.38 -5.84
CA PRO A 103 -25.84 15.27 -4.42
C PRO A 103 -25.12 13.98 -4.03
N SER A 104 -25.49 12.85 -4.64
CA SER A 104 -24.78 11.57 -4.41
C SER A 104 -23.33 11.63 -4.84
N PHE A 105 -23.03 12.23 -6.00
CA PHE A 105 -21.66 12.39 -6.49
C PHE A 105 -20.90 13.46 -5.71
N ALA A 106 -21.56 14.56 -5.34
CA ALA A 106 -20.97 15.60 -4.51
C ALA A 106 -20.49 15.05 -3.15
N ALA A 107 -21.26 14.14 -2.54
CA ALA A 107 -20.86 13.48 -1.30
C ALA A 107 -19.56 12.66 -1.49
N VAL A 108 -19.47 11.85 -2.54
CA VAL A 108 -18.26 11.09 -2.87
C VAL A 108 -17.08 12.02 -3.15
N TYR A 109 -17.29 13.07 -3.94
CA TYR A 109 -16.23 14.01 -4.29
C TYR A 109 -15.66 14.73 -3.06
N TRP A 110 -16.53 15.29 -2.20
CA TRP A 110 -16.07 16.09 -1.07
C TRP A 110 -15.55 15.26 0.09
N LEU A 111 -16.23 14.17 0.46
CA LEU A 111 -15.84 13.35 1.62
C LEU A 111 -14.69 12.40 1.27
N TYR A 112 -14.84 11.60 0.21
CA TYR A 112 -13.84 10.60 -0.15
C TYR A 112 -12.64 11.22 -0.85
N TRP A 113 -12.86 12.00 -1.92
CA TRP A 113 -11.76 12.58 -2.70
C TRP A 113 -11.06 13.70 -1.96
N ILE A 114 -11.74 14.82 -1.70
CA ILE A 114 -11.12 15.98 -1.05
C ILE A 114 -10.78 15.68 0.41
N GLY A 115 -11.72 15.13 1.19
CA GLY A 115 -11.48 14.79 2.59
C GLY A 115 -10.39 13.72 2.76
N GLY A 116 -10.39 12.69 1.91
CA GLY A 116 -9.36 11.65 1.93
C GLY A 116 -7.99 12.17 1.53
N PHE A 117 -7.90 12.90 0.41
CA PHE A 117 -6.65 13.53 -0.03
C PHE A 117 -6.10 14.45 1.05
N MET A 118 -6.95 15.26 1.68
CA MET A 118 -6.52 16.16 2.75
C MET A 118 -6.03 15.40 3.98
N THR A 119 -6.70 14.32 4.37
CA THR A 119 -6.29 13.47 5.50
C THR A 119 -4.90 12.86 5.26
N VAL A 120 -4.64 12.37 4.05
CA VAL A 120 -3.32 11.82 3.68
C VAL A 120 -2.26 12.93 3.59
N ALA A 121 -2.57 14.07 2.96
CA ALA A 121 -1.65 15.20 2.81
C ALA A 121 -1.27 15.84 4.16
N LEU A 122 -2.23 15.99 5.07
CA LEU A 122 -1.97 16.45 6.45
C LEU A 122 -1.12 15.45 7.22
N THR A 123 -1.37 14.14 7.05
CA THR A 123 -0.49 13.12 7.65
C THR A 123 0.93 13.24 7.12
N PHE A 124 1.08 13.42 5.81
CA PHE A 124 2.38 13.65 5.20
C PHE A 124 3.04 14.90 5.82
N GLY A 125 2.34 16.03 5.89
CA GLY A 125 2.88 17.25 6.51
C GLY A 125 3.25 17.10 8.00
N LEU A 126 2.45 16.38 8.79
CA LEU A 126 2.60 16.30 10.24
C LEU A 126 3.54 15.17 10.71
N TYR A 127 3.53 14.03 10.03
CA TYR A 127 4.18 12.80 10.49
C TYR A 127 5.33 12.34 9.60
N TYR A 128 5.42 12.79 8.34
CA TYR A 128 6.41 12.25 7.39
C TYR A 128 7.86 12.55 7.79
N ARG A 129 8.16 13.78 8.23
CA ARG A 129 9.50 14.15 8.75
C ARG A 129 9.90 13.39 10.01
N ARG A 130 8.94 12.88 10.80
CA ARG A 130 9.21 12.27 12.11
C ARG A 130 9.25 10.74 12.08
N TYR A 131 8.51 10.12 11.16
CA TYR A 131 8.34 8.66 11.14
C TYR A 131 8.80 7.99 9.84
N TYR A 132 8.71 8.69 8.69
CA TYR A 132 9.06 8.11 7.39
C TYR A 132 10.52 8.39 7.02
N LEU A 133 10.99 9.64 7.19
CA LEU A 133 12.40 10.03 6.98
C LEU A 133 12.94 10.81 8.19
N PRO A 134 13.37 10.12 9.27
CA PRO A 134 14.30 10.71 10.23
C PRO A 134 15.58 11.13 9.48
N GLU A 135 16.17 12.28 9.82
CA GLU A 135 17.47 12.70 9.29
C GLU A 135 18.48 11.54 9.44
N GLY A 136 19.07 11.07 8.33
CA GLY A 136 20.02 9.95 8.28
C GLY A 136 19.49 8.60 7.78
N ARG A 137 18.17 8.34 7.75
CA ARG A 137 17.64 7.05 7.24
C ARG A 137 17.85 6.86 5.73
N TRP A 138 17.83 7.96 4.99
CA TRP A 138 18.13 7.91 3.56
C TRP A 138 19.56 7.45 3.32
N ASP A 139 20.49 7.91 4.15
CA ASP A 139 21.89 7.55 4.06
C ASP A 139 22.10 6.08 4.43
N GLU A 140 21.45 5.57 5.49
CA GLU A 140 21.43 4.13 5.82
C GLU A 140 20.87 3.27 4.68
N PHE A 141 19.81 3.72 4.00
CA PHE A 141 19.25 2.98 2.87
C PHE A 141 20.19 2.93 1.66
N ILE A 142 20.90 4.03 1.38
CA ILE A 142 21.92 4.05 0.31
C ILE A 142 23.06 3.10 0.67
N GLU A 143 23.50 3.08 1.92
CA GLU A 143 24.51 2.15 2.43
C GLU A 143 24.07 0.69 2.28
N GLU A 144 22.85 0.32 2.71
CA GLU A 144 22.29 -1.03 2.50
C GLU A 144 22.21 -1.44 1.03
N VAL A 145 21.84 -0.50 0.13
CA VAL A 145 21.77 -0.78 -1.31
C VAL A 145 23.17 -0.96 -1.91
N GLU A 146 24.16 -0.18 -1.46
CA GLU A 146 25.55 -0.31 -1.90
C GLU A 146 26.16 -1.63 -1.40
N GLU A 147 25.92 -2.01 -0.15
CA GLU A 147 26.34 -3.30 0.41
C GLU A 147 25.69 -4.49 -0.33
N ALA A 148 24.39 -4.43 -0.61
CA ALA A 148 23.69 -5.49 -1.35
C ALA A 148 24.21 -5.63 -2.79
N LYS A 149 24.55 -4.51 -3.45
CA LYS A 149 25.19 -4.52 -4.78
C LYS A 149 26.61 -5.07 -4.73
N ALA A 150 27.39 -4.72 -3.71
CA ALA A 150 28.74 -5.23 -3.53
C ALA A 150 28.73 -6.74 -3.26
N ALA A 151 27.82 -7.23 -2.42
CA ALA A 151 27.65 -8.66 -2.15
C ALA A 151 27.24 -9.45 -3.41
N GLN A 152 26.35 -8.89 -4.25
CA GLN A 152 25.98 -9.50 -5.53
C GLN A 152 27.12 -9.47 -6.56
N ALA A 153 27.99 -8.46 -6.52
CA ALA A 153 29.17 -8.40 -7.37
C ALA A 153 30.24 -9.42 -6.94
N ASP A 154 30.43 -9.61 -5.63
CA ASP A 154 31.36 -10.59 -5.06
C ASP A 154 30.89 -12.04 -5.32
N GLU A 155 29.58 -12.32 -5.24
CA GLU A 155 29.00 -13.61 -5.65
C GLU A 155 29.07 -13.85 -7.18
N GLY A 156 29.10 -12.78 -7.98
CA GLY A 156 29.26 -12.85 -9.43
C GLY A 156 30.69 -13.15 -9.89
N ASP A 157 31.69 -12.78 -9.09
CA ASP A 157 33.12 -12.98 -9.39
C ASP A 157 33.61 -14.40 -9.01
N VAL A 158 32.91 -15.10 -8.11
CA VAL A 158 33.28 -16.47 -7.70
C VAL A 158 32.99 -17.53 -8.79
N VAL A 159 32.23 -17.18 -9.84
CA VAL A 159 31.91 -18.12 -10.94
C VAL A 159 32.91 -18.04 -12.12
N GLU A 160 33.80 -17.03 -12.16
CA GLU A 160 34.75 -16.84 -13.28
C GLU A 160 36.15 -17.45 -13.06
N ASP A 161 36.39 -18.21 -11.97
CA ASP A 161 37.71 -18.82 -11.70
C ASP A 161 37.66 -20.33 -11.38
N ALA A 162 36.63 -21.02 -11.89
CA ALA A 162 36.68 -22.49 -11.95
C ALA A 162 37.64 -22.91 -13.09
N PRO A 163 38.72 -23.65 -12.81
CA PRO A 163 39.63 -24.10 -13.85
C PRO A 163 38.85 -24.97 -14.84
N THR A 164 38.94 -24.62 -16.13
CA THR A 164 38.35 -25.41 -17.21
C THR A 164 38.93 -26.83 -17.15
N PRO A 165 38.09 -27.89 -17.07
CA PRO A 165 38.60 -29.25 -17.10
C PRO A 165 39.11 -29.54 -18.52
N GLY A 166 40.43 -29.44 -18.74
CA GLY A 166 40.98 -29.64 -20.07
C GLY A 166 42.51 -29.67 -20.26
N GLU A 167 43.33 -29.25 -19.29
CA GLU A 167 44.79 -29.41 -19.42
C GLU A 167 45.25 -30.70 -18.73
N ALA A 168 45.50 -31.73 -19.55
CA ALA A 168 46.16 -32.95 -19.14
C ALA A 168 47.62 -32.64 -18.74
N PRO A 169 48.18 -33.31 -17.72
CA PRO A 169 49.59 -33.20 -17.40
C PRO A 169 50.38 -34.01 -18.41
N ASP A 170 51.06 -33.34 -19.34
CA ASP A 170 52.09 -33.97 -20.15
C ASP A 170 53.25 -34.36 -19.23
N GLY A 171 53.25 -35.64 -18.88
CA GLY A 171 54.29 -36.25 -18.08
C GLY A 171 55.64 -36.22 -18.78
N GLU A 172 56.65 -35.72 -18.07
CA GLU A 172 58.01 -36.18 -18.23
C GLU A 172 58.04 -37.71 -18.15
N VAL A 173 58.37 -38.37 -19.25
CA VAL A 173 58.96 -39.71 -19.23
C VAL A 173 60.32 -39.61 -19.89
N THR A 174 61.33 -39.74 -19.04
CA THR A 174 62.71 -39.99 -19.40
C THR A 174 62.84 -41.34 -20.12
N SER A 175 63.48 -41.33 -21.30
CA SER A 175 64.48 -42.28 -21.83
C SER A 175 64.54 -42.22 -23.36
#